data_AF-A0A7L4I3E4-F1
#
_entry.id   AF-A0A7L4I3E4-F1
#
_cell.length_a   1.000
_cell.length_b   1.000
_cell.length_c   1.000
_cell.angle_alpha   90.00
_cell.angle_beta   90.00
_cell.angle_gamma   90.00
#
_symmetry.space_group_name_H-M   'P 1'
#
loop_
_entity.id
_entity.type
_entity.pdbx_description
1 polymer ?
#
loop_
_entity_poly.entity_id
_entity_poly.type
_entity_poly.pdbx_seq_one_letter_code
_entity_poly.pdbx_strand_id
1 'polypeptide(L)' 'PVVVPNKSEQTHLSHEFFHQNAKALIRQFSLSKEQARNIIAACPNCQQLAPAVHVGVNPRGLPVLELWQTDVT' A
#
# COMPACT_ATOMS: atom_id res chain seq x y z
N PRO A 1 30.63 7.36 19.62
CA PRO A 1 30.06 8.31 18.64
C PRO A 1 28.80 7.67 18.04
N VAL A 2 27.67 8.38 18.01
CA VAL A 2 26.45 7.84 17.39
C VAL A 2 26.63 7.91 15.88
N VAL A 3 26.73 6.75 15.22
CA VAL A 3 26.76 6.66 13.76
C VAL A 3 25.35 6.87 13.27
N VAL A 4 25.09 8.00 12.63
CA VAL A 4 23.79 8.25 11.99
C VAL A 4 23.80 7.51 10.64
N PRO A 5 22.84 6.58 10.40
CA PRO A 5 22.77 5.83 9.14
C PRO A 5 22.57 6.75 7.93
N ASN A 6 22.80 6.25 6.72
CA ASN A 6 22.46 7.04 5.54
C ASN A 6 20.94 7.22 5.40
N LYS A 7 20.51 8.15 4.55
CA LYS A 7 19.11 8.50 4.39
C LYS A 7 18.21 7.31 4.01
N SER A 8 18.70 6.42 3.14
CA SER A 8 17.97 5.20 2.77
C SER A 8 17.78 4.27 3.96
N GLU A 9 18.84 4.00 4.73
CA GLU A 9 18.79 3.15 5.92
C GLU A 9 17.85 3.74 6.97
N GLN A 10 17.94 5.04 7.24
CA GLN A 10 17.02 5.73 8.16
C GLN A 10 15.57 5.55 7.74
N THR A 11 15.29 5.66 6.44
CA THR A 11 13.93 5.53 5.90
C THR A 11 13.40 4.10 6.10
N HIS A 12 14.23 3.09 5.79
CA HIS A 12 13.86 1.68 5.97
C HIS A 12 13.64 1.35 7.45
N LEU A 13 14.55 1.73 8.33
CA LEU A 13 14.42 1.50 9.79
C LEU A 13 13.18 2.20 10.36
N SER A 14 12.92 3.43 9.94
CA SER A 14 11.74 4.17 10.40
C SER A 14 10.44 3.51 9.89
N HIS A 15 10.39 3.06 8.64
CA HIS A 15 9.22 2.36 8.12
C HIS A 15 9.02 0.98 8.76
N GLU A 16 10.09 0.23 9.01
CA GLU A 16 10.03 -1.06 9.68
C GLU A 16 9.48 -0.94 11.10
N PHE A 17 9.84 0.12 11.82
CA PHE A 17 9.38 0.35 13.19
C PHE A 17 7.95 0.91 13.27
N PHE A 18 7.61 1.92 12.45
CA PHE A 18 6.34 2.64 12.56
C PHE A 18 5.29 2.23 11.52
N HIS A 19 5.67 1.54 10.45
CA HIS A 19 4.82 1.23 9.29
C HIS A 19 4.07 2.46 8.73
N GLN A 20 4.69 3.64 8.81
CA GLN A 20 4.09 4.89 8.36
C GLN A 20 3.83 4.93 6.84
N ASN A 21 2.76 5.63 6.45
CA ASN A 21 2.31 5.69 5.06
C ASN A 21 3.23 6.51 4.12
N ALA A 22 2.98 6.43 2.81
CA ALA A 22 3.82 7.06 1.80
C ALA A 22 3.94 8.58 1.98
N LYS A 23 2.85 9.24 2.39
CA LYS A 23 2.82 10.70 2.58
C LYS A 23 3.71 11.14 3.75
N ALA A 24 3.75 10.35 4.83
CA ALA A 24 4.66 10.58 5.94
C ALA A 24 6.12 10.42 5.51
N LEU A 25 6.46 9.32 4.81
CA LEU A 25 7.80 9.06 4.31
C LEU A 25 8.31 10.15 3.36
N ILE A 26 7.47 10.61 2.43
CA ILE A 26 7.80 11.70 1.50
C ILE A 26 8.14 12.98 2.26
N ARG A 27 7.37 13.31 3.30
CA ARG A 27 7.56 14.56 4.06
C ARG A 27 8.79 14.50 4.97
N GLN A 28 8.96 13.40 5.72
CA GLN A 28 10.04 13.24 6.70
C GLN A 28 11.41 13.07 6.05
N PHE A 29 11.46 12.32 4.96
CA PHE A 29 12.71 11.97 4.29
C PHE A 29 12.81 12.60 2.90
N SER A 30 11.98 13.58 2.54
CA SER A 30 12.04 14.25 1.23
C SER A 30 12.20 13.27 0.06
N LEU A 31 11.41 12.19 0.05
CA LEU A 31 11.49 11.12 -0.95
C LEU A 31 10.62 11.47 -2.16
N SER A 32 10.94 10.85 -3.30
CA SER A 32 10.00 10.82 -4.41
C SER A 32 8.79 9.93 -4.07
N LYS A 33 7.68 10.17 -4.76
CA LYS A 33 6.47 9.34 -4.63
C LYS A 33 6.72 7.88 -5.05
N GLU A 34 7.68 7.64 -5.93
CA GLU A 34 8.05 6.30 -6.37
C GLU A 34 8.88 5.58 -5.31
N GLN A 35 9.88 6.26 -4.74
CA GLN A 35 10.68 5.70 -3.64
C GLN A 35 9.81 5.29 -2.45
N ALA A 36 8.88 6.15 -2.03
CA ALA A 36 7.97 5.85 -0.94
C ALA A 36 7.05 4.65 -1.24
N ARG A 37 6.62 4.49 -2.51
CA ARG A 37 5.85 3.32 -2.94
C ARG A 37 6.68 2.05 -2.88
N ASN A 38 7.94 2.09 -3.33
CA ASN A 38 8.83 0.94 -3.32
C ASN A 38 9.12 0.45 -1.88
N ILE A 39 9.32 1.37 -0.94
CA ILE A 39 9.54 1.03 0.48
C ILE A 39 8.33 0.28 1.06
N ILE A 40 7.12 0.80 0.82
CA ILE A 40 5.90 0.17 1.34
C ILE A 40 5.63 -1.16 0.63
N ALA A 41 5.86 -1.22 -0.69
CA ALA A 41 5.70 -2.44 -1.47
C ALA A 41 6.69 -3.53 -1.03
N ALA A 42 7.88 -3.16 -0.54
CA ALA A 42 8.86 -4.10 -0.02
C ALA A 42 8.55 -4.58 1.41
N CYS A 43 7.59 -3.97 2.12
CA CYS A 43 7.23 -4.34 3.49
C CYS A 43 6.19 -5.48 3.52
N PRO A 44 6.52 -6.68 4.02
CA PRO A 44 5.59 -7.82 4.04
C PRO A 44 4.33 -7.54 4.88
N ASN A 45 4.50 -6.91 6.05
CA ASN A 45 3.39 -6.57 6.94
C ASN A 45 2.40 -5.61 6.26
N CYS A 46 2.91 -4.64 5.50
CA CYS A 46 2.07 -3.69 4.78
C CYS A 46 1.41 -4.33 3.54
N GLN A 47 2.06 -5.29 2.89
CA GLN A 47 1.46 -6.03 1.77
C GLN A 47 0.28 -6.90 2.21
N GLN A 48 0.36 -7.55 3.38
CA GLN A 48 -0.74 -8.37 3.89
C GLN A 48 -2.01 -7.55 4.17
N LEU A 49 -1.85 -6.27 4.51
CA LEU A 49 -2.94 -5.33 4.74
C LEU A 49 -3.45 -4.65 3.47
N ALA A 50 -2.73 -4.79 2.34
CA ALA A 50 -3.19 -4.25 1.08
C ALA A 50 -4.51 -4.97 0.72
N PRO A 51 -5.56 -4.23 0.31
CA PRO A 51 -6.80 -4.86 -0.14
C PRO A 51 -6.44 -5.88 -1.21
N ALA A 52 -6.91 -7.11 -1.04
CA ALA A 52 -6.85 -8.08 -2.12
C ALA A 52 -7.51 -7.40 -3.34
N VAL A 53 -6.78 -7.29 -4.45
CA VAL A 53 -7.39 -6.90 -5.70
C VAL A 53 -8.29 -8.07 -6.08
N HIS A 54 -9.55 -8.00 -5.67
CA HIS A 54 -10.55 -8.98 -6.05
C HIS A 54 -10.79 -8.81 -7.56
N VAL A 55 -10.00 -9.51 -8.36
CA VAL A 55 -10.30 -9.76 -9.76
C VAL A 55 -11.50 -10.70 -9.75
N GLY A 56 -12.72 -10.14 -9.79
CA GLY A 56 -13.95 -10.90 -9.94
C GLY A 56 -14.92 -10.88 -8.76
N VAL A 57 -15.19 -9.73 -8.13
CA VAL A 57 -16.42 -9.57 -7.34
C VAL A 57 -17.44 -8.74 -8.12
N ASN A 58 -18.38 -9.49 -8.69
CA ASN A 58 -19.44 -9.08 -9.62
C ASN A 58 -18.92 -8.50 -10.96
N PRO A 59 -19.20 -9.11 -12.13
CA PRO A 59 -18.98 -8.42 -13.41
C PRO A 59 -19.71 -7.09 -13.35
N ARG A 60 -18.95 -6.00 -13.31
CA ARG A 60 -19.53 -4.66 -13.32
C ARG A 60 -20.26 -4.48 -14.65
N GLY A 61 -21.58 -4.62 -14.56
CA GLY A 61 -22.57 -3.87 -15.33
C GLY A 61 -22.57 -4.15 -16.81
N LEU A 62 -23.27 -5.21 -17.20
CA LEU A 62 -24.16 -5.09 -18.35
C LEU A 62 -25.08 -3.86 -18.16
N PRO A 63 -25.56 -3.21 -19.24
CA PRO A 63 -26.46 -2.08 -19.13
C PRO A 63 -27.69 -2.41 -18.25
N VAL A 64 -28.27 -1.36 -17.68
CA VAL A 64 -29.39 -1.44 -16.72
C VAL A 64 -30.49 -2.34 -17.30
N LEU A 65 -30.98 -3.31 -16.49
CA LEU A 65 -32.01 -4.31 -16.81
C LEU A 65 -31.58 -5.56 -17.60
N GLU A 66 -30.30 -5.76 -17.95
CA GLU A 66 -29.90 -6.98 -18.66
C GLU A 66 -29.78 -8.23 -17.79
N LEU A 67 -29.48 -8.08 -16.50
CA LEU A 67 -29.28 -9.23 -15.60
C LEU A 67 -29.80 -8.91 -14.20
N TRP A 68 -30.79 -9.68 -13.76
CA TRP A 68 -31.30 -9.65 -12.40
C TRP A 68 -30.63 -10.80 -11.64
N GLN A 69 -29.82 -10.48 -10.64
CA GLN A 69 -29.17 -11.48 -9.79
C GLN A 69 -29.95 -11.57 -8.48
N THR A 70 -30.48 -12.76 -8.19
CA THR A 70 -31.08 -13.09 -6.89
C THR A 70 -30.34 -14.28 -6.31
N ASP A 71 -29.99 -14.22 -5.04
CA ASP A 71 -29.43 -15.35 -4.30
C ASP A 71 -30.52 -15.98 -3.42
N VAL A 72 -30.44 -17.29 -3.18
CA VAL A 72 -31.37 -18.00 -2.29
C VAL A 72 -30.58 -18.49 -1.09
N THR A 73 -30.97 -18.03 0.10
CA THR A 73 -30.42 -18.49 1.39
C THR A 73 -31.11 -19.75 1.88
#